data_AF-A0A357L068-F1
#
_entry.id   AF-A0A357L068-F1
#
_cell.length_a   1.000
_cell.length_b   1.000
_cell.length_c   1.000
_cell.angle_alpha   90.00
_cell.angle_beta   90.00
_cell.angle_gamma   90.00
#
_symmetry.space_group_name_H-M   'P 1'
#
loop_
_entity.id
_entity.type
_entity.pdbx_description
1 polymer ?
#
loop_
_entity_poly.entity_id
_entity_poly.type
_entity_poly.pdbx_seq_one_letter_code
_entity_poly.pdbx_strand_id
1 'polypeptide(L)'
;MAFWFLVALGALLIAGLIYWRWARGVRADIDEAGAQKWARLSAEDPALVAGLDEARFRAVYARVHFPRFPGYALGAAAAFVISLPLTFFLLGALAYGLGSLGMSPDAERLARAIPVEGAEQLLNRDDGETVAMLWISDMLLIGYYFGLLFVWMAIVAVAMRRYHARRPGYLEEELAIERA
;
A
#
# COMPACT_ATOMS: atom_id res chain seq x y z
N MET A 1 19.14 -2.16 10.30
CA MET A 1 17.78 -1.67 9.96
C MET A 1 17.80 -0.33 9.21
N ALA A 2 18.50 0.71 9.69
CA ALA A 2 18.50 2.03 9.04
C ALA A 2 18.92 2.01 7.56
N PHE A 3 19.94 1.23 7.19
CA PHE A 3 20.37 1.06 5.80
C PHE A 3 19.24 0.59 4.88
N TRP A 4 18.54 -0.50 5.23
CA TRP A 4 17.44 -1.04 4.42
C TRP A 4 16.26 -0.08 4.31
N PHE A 5 15.98 0.68 5.38
CA PHE A 5 14.97 1.73 5.35
C PHE A 5 15.34 2.85 4.36
N LEU A 6 16.60 3.29 4.37
CA LEU A 6 17.11 4.29 3.40
C LEU A 6 17.08 3.76 1.96
N VAL A 7 17.40 2.48 1.75
CA VAL A 7 17.27 1.83 0.44
C VAL A 7 15.80 1.85 -0.03
N ALA A 8 14.85 1.51 0.84
CA ALA A 8 13.42 1.55 0.50
C ALA A 8 12.95 2.98 0.17
N LEU A 9 13.42 3.99 0.91
CA LEU A 9 13.16 5.39 0.60
C LEU A 9 13.76 5.81 -0.75
N GLY A 10 15.01 5.43 -1.01
CA GLY A 10 15.67 5.68 -2.30
C GLY A 10 14.91 5.06 -3.47
N ALA A 11 14.47 3.81 -3.32
CA ALA A 11 13.65 3.12 -4.32
C ALA A 11 12.31 3.84 -4.56
N LEU A 12 11.64 4.31 -3.49
CA LEU A 12 10.41 5.10 -3.61
C LEU A 12 10.63 6.44 -4.32
N LEU A 13 11.73 7.13 -4.06
CA LEU A 13 12.08 8.37 -4.74
C LEU A 13 12.27 8.13 -6.24
N ILE A 14 13.02 7.08 -6.61
CA ILE A 14 13.22 6.70 -8.01
C ILE A 14 11.88 6.33 -8.67
N ALA A 15 11.05 5.51 -8.01
CA ALA A 15 9.74 5.15 -8.52
C ALA A 15 8.84 6.39 -8.70
N GLY A 16 8.90 7.35 -7.78
CA GLY A 16 8.21 8.63 -7.88
C GLY A 16 8.68 9.48 -9.06
N LEU A 17 9.98 9.54 -9.31
CA LEU A 17 10.54 10.24 -10.48
C LEU A 17 10.12 9.59 -11.80
N ILE A 18 10.16 8.25 -11.86
CA ILE A 18 9.70 7.48 -13.03
C ILE A 18 8.21 7.75 -13.26
N TYR A 19 7.38 7.63 -12.22
CA TYR A 19 5.96 7.93 -12.28
C TYR A 19 5.69 9.35 -12.75
N TRP A 20 6.42 10.34 -12.21
CA TRP A 20 6.25 11.74 -12.60
C TRP A 20 6.59 11.97 -14.07
N ARG A 21 7.68 11.36 -14.57
CA ARG A 21 8.05 11.48 -15.99
C ARG A 21 7.03 10.80 -16.90
N TRP A 22 6.59 9.60 -16.55
CA TRP A 22 5.54 8.88 -17.26
C TRP A 22 4.21 9.65 -17.26
N ALA A 23 3.78 10.15 -16.10
CA ALA A 23 2.53 10.89 -15.95
C ALA A 23 2.49 12.17 -16.79
N ARG A 24 3.64 12.83 -16.99
CA ARG A 24 3.74 13.98 -17.90
C ARG A 24 3.51 13.59 -19.35
N GLY A 25 4.08 12.48 -19.81
CA GLY A 25 3.85 11.97 -21.17
C GLY A 25 2.39 11.63 -21.39
N VAL A 26 1.81 10.82 -20.49
CA VAL A 26 0.39 10.43 -20.58
C VAL A 26 -0.56 11.63 -20.56
N ARG A 27 -0.24 12.69 -19.78
CA ARG A 27 -1.04 13.93 -19.79
C ARG A 27 -0.99 14.62 -21.14
N ALA A 28 0.17 14.69 -21.78
CA ALA A 28 0.29 15.30 -23.12
C ALA A 28 -0.53 14.52 -24.15
N ASP A 29 -0.42 13.18 -24.15
CA ASP A 29 -1.17 12.32 -25.07
C ASP A 29 -2.69 12.47 -24.89
N ILE A 30 -3.15 12.52 -23.63
CA ILE A 30 -4.57 12.72 -23.30
C ILE A 30 -5.04 14.13 -23.69
N ASP A 31 -4.19 15.13 -23.56
CA ASP A 31 -4.51 16.51 -23.89
C ASP A 31 -4.70 16.69 -25.40
N GLU A 32 -3.86 16.03 -26.21
CA GLU A 32 -4.00 15.95 -27.66
C GLU A 32 -5.25 15.16 -28.08
N ALA A 33 -5.45 13.97 -27.51
CA ALA A 33 -6.63 13.15 -27.79
C ALA A 33 -7.93 13.86 -27.40
N GLY A 34 -7.92 14.63 -26.32
CA GLY A 34 -9.04 15.46 -25.88
C GLY A 34 -9.41 16.54 -26.90
N ALA A 35 -8.43 17.24 -27.47
CA ALA A 35 -8.67 18.25 -28.51
C ALA A 35 -9.25 17.62 -29.79
N GLN A 36 -8.70 16.48 -30.22
CA GLN A 36 -9.22 15.74 -31.37
C GLN A 36 -10.66 15.25 -31.14
N LYS A 37 -10.95 14.73 -29.93
CA LYS A 37 -12.28 14.25 -29.57
C LYS A 37 -13.29 15.40 -29.49
N TRP A 38 -12.89 16.56 -29.00
CA TRP A 38 -13.72 17.77 -29.00
C TRP A 38 -14.11 18.19 -30.41
N ALA A 39 -13.13 18.31 -31.32
CA ALA A 39 -13.38 18.71 -32.71
C ALA A 39 -14.33 17.73 -33.40
N ARG A 40 -14.14 16.42 -33.16
CA ARG A 40 -15.01 15.37 -33.69
C ARG A 40 -16.42 15.44 -33.13
N LEU A 41 -16.59 15.51 -31.81
CA LEU A 41 -17.92 15.57 -31.18
C LEU A 41 -18.66 16.86 -31.54
N SER A 42 -17.96 17.99 -31.65
CA SER A 42 -18.56 19.25 -32.09
C SER A 42 -19.13 19.17 -33.51
N ALA A 43 -18.57 18.31 -34.37
CA ALA A 43 -19.06 18.10 -35.73
C ALA A 43 -20.13 17.00 -35.83
N GLU A 44 -19.95 15.87 -35.13
CA GLU A 44 -20.81 14.69 -35.23
C GLU A 44 -22.04 14.77 -34.31
N ASP A 45 -21.87 15.28 -33.08
CA ASP A 45 -22.91 15.34 -32.06
C ASP A 45 -22.77 16.60 -31.18
N PRO A 46 -23.16 17.77 -31.71
CA PRO A 46 -23.03 19.04 -31.00
C PRO A 46 -23.88 19.10 -29.73
N ALA A 47 -24.91 18.25 -29.60
CA ALA A 47 -25.75 18.21 -28.41
C ALA A 47 -24.97 17.69 -27.19
N LEU A 48 -24.02 16.77 -27.38
CA LEU A 48 -23.18 16.25 -26.29
C LEU A 48 -22.22 17.29 -25.69
N VAL A 49 -21.79 18.26 -26.50
CA VAL A 49 -20.86 19.32 -26.08
C VAL A 49 -21.52 20.68 -25.86
N ALA A 50 -22.83 20.78 -26.07
CA ALA A 50 -23.59 22.00 -25.89
C ALA A 50 -23.41 22.58 -24.47
N GLY A 51 -23.08 23.88 -24.39
CA GLY A 51 -22.88 24.59 -23.12
C GLY A 51 -21.52 24.40 -22.46
N LEU A 52 -20.63 23.59 -23.05
CA LEU A 52 -19.24 23.48 -22.61
C LEU A 52 -18.32 24.29 -23.52
N ASP A 53 -17.25 24.81 -22.95
CA ASP A 53 -16.09 25.25 -23.73
C ASP A 53 -15.10 24.08 -23.89
N GLU A 54 -14.18 24.23 -24.83
CA GLU A 54 -13.16 23.21 -25.10
C GLU A 54 -12.29 22.94 -23.86
N ALA A 55 -11.99 23.98 -23.08
CA ALA A 55 -11.18 23.87 -21.87
C ALA A 55 -11.83 22.97 -20.80
N ARG A 56 -13.13 23.15 -20.53
CA ARG A 56 -13.90 22.30 -19.60
C ARG A 56 -14.02 20.88 -20.13
N PHE A 57 -14.32 20.72 -21.42
CA PHE A 57 -14.36 19.38 -22.02
C PHE A 57 -13.03 18.64 -21.83
N ARG A 58 -11.90 19.29 -22.13
CA ARG A 58 -10.57 18.69 -21.98
C ARG A 58 -10.24 18.36 -20.53
N ALA A 59 -10.67 19.18 -19.57
CA ALA A 59 -10.54 18.89 -18.14
C ALA A 59 -11.32 17.63 -17.72
N VAL A 60 -12.57 17.48 -18.17
CA VAL A 60 -13.39 16.28 -17.93
C VAL A 60 -12.77 15.07 -18.62
N TYR A 61 -12.37 15.21 -19.88
CA TYR A 61 -11.73 14.15 -20.66
C TYR A 61 -10.47 13.63 -19.97
N ALA A 62 -9.61 14.54 -19.49
CA ALA A 62 -8.41 14.20 -18.76
C ALA A 62 -8.70 13.49 -17.44
N ARG A 63 -9.72 13.94 -16.70
CA ARG A 63 -10.15 13.30 -15.45
C ARG A 63 -10.58 11.85 -15.66
N VAL A 64 -11.32 11.59 -16.74
CA VAL A 64 -11.86 10.26 -17.08
C VAL A 64 -10.76 9.32 -17.59
N HIS A 65 -9.89 9.79 -18.48
CA HIS A 65 -8.94 8.93 -19.19
C HIS A 65 -7.58 8.81 -18.49
N PHE A 66 -7.26 9.67 -17.52
CA PHE A 66 -5.97 9.56 -16.84
C PHE A 66 -5.89 8.29 -15.96
N PRO A 67 -4.89 7.42 -16.17
CA PRO A 67 -4.71 6.21 -15.38
C PRO A 67 -4.33 6.53 -13.93
N ARG A 68 -5.30 6.35 -13.01
CA ARG A 68 -5.15 6.69 -11.59
C ARG A 68 -4.44 5.61 -10.77
N PHE A 69 -4.56 4.34 -11.16
CA PHE A 69 -4.05 3.20 -10.38
C PHE A 69 -2.56 3.32 -10.02
N PRO A 70 -1.63 3.66 -10.93
CA PRO A 70 -0.21 3.74 -10.58
C PRO A 70 0.08 4.78 -9.50
N GLY A 71 -0.66 5.90 -9.47
CA GLY A 71 -0.53 6.91 -8.41
C GLY A 71 -0.98 6.39 -7.04
N TYR A 72 -2.08 5.63 -7.00
CA TYR A 72 -2.54 4.99 -5.76
C TYR A 72 -1.60 3.88 -5.28
N ALA A 73 -1.08 3.07 -6.19
CA ALA A 73 -0.11 2.02 -5.87
C ALA A 73 1.18 2.61 -5.26
N LEU A 74 1.71 3.66 -5.87
CA LEU A 74 2.88 4.38 -5.34
C LEU A 74 2.57 5.03 -3.98
N GLY A 75 1.41 5.65 -3.83
CA GLY A 75 0.97 6.25 -2.57
C GLY A 75 0.83 5.22 -1.44
N ALA A 76 0.28 4.04 -1.73
CA ALA A 76 0.18 2.94 -0.77
C ALA A 76 1.57 2.41 -0.36
N ALA A 77 2.47 2.21 -1.32
CA ALA A 77 3.85 1.80 -1.03
C ALA A 77 4.60 2.84 -0.18
N ALA A 78 4.44 4.14 -0.49
CA ALA A 78 5.03 5.23 0.28
C ALA A 78 4.49 5.27 1.72
N ALA A 79 3.15 5.17 1.88
CA ALA A 79 2.52 5.11 3.19
C ALA A 79 3.03 3.93 4.02
N PHE A 80 3.21 2.76 3.38
CA PHE A 80 3.74 1.58 4.05
C PHE A 80 5.16 1.80 4.56
N VAL A 81 6.08 2.26 3.70
CA VAL A 81 7.47 2.51 4.12
C VAL A 81 7.52 3.56 5.24
N ILE A 82 6.79 4.66 5.11
CA ILE A 82 6.74 5.71 6.15
C ILE A 82 6.17 5.18 7.47
N SER A 83 5.25 4.21 7.42
CA SER A 83 4.65 3.62 8.62
C SER A 83 5.61 2.69 9.38
N LEU A 84 6.66 2.15 8.74
CA LEU A 84 7.53 1.13 9.34
C LEU A 84 8.11 1.52 10.70
N PRO A 85 8.70 2.72 10.91
CA PRO A 85 9.28 3.09 12.20
C PRO A 85 8.23 3.08 13.32
N LEU A 86 7.03 3.61 13.03
CA LEU A 86 5.93 3.64 13.99
C LEU A 86 5.41 2.23 14.26
N THR A 87 5.25 1.41 13.22
CA THR A 87 4.80 0.02 13.33
C THR A 87 5.74 -0.80 14.21
N PHE A 88 7.06 -0.73 13.97
CA PHE A 88 8.04 -1.45 14.79
C PHE A 88 8.09 -0.92 16.23
N PHE A 89 7.95 0.40 16.42
CA PHE A 89 7.85 0.97 17.76
C PHE A 89 6.63 0.43 18.52
N LEU A 90 5.44 0.43 17.89
CA LEU A 90 4.22 -0.07 18.51
C LEU A 90 4.27 -1.57 18.80
N LEU A 91 4.84 -2.37 17.89
CA LEU A 91 5.03 -3.80 18.11
C LEU A 91 6.00 -4.08 19.25
N GLY A 92 7.10 -3.30 19.34
CA GLY A 92 8.04 -3.39 20.46
C GLY A 92 7.40 -3.00 21.80
N ALA A 93 6.60 -1.92 21.82
CA ALA A 93 5.87 -1.49 23.01
C ALA A 93 4.83 -2.54 23.45
N LEU A 94 4.11 -3.14 22.50
CA LEU A 94 3.17 -4.22 22.76
C LEU A 94 3.87 -5.45 23.33
N ALA A 95 4.98 -5.88 22.73
CA ALA A 95 5.77 -7.01 23.21
C ALA A 95 6.28 -6.77 24.65
N TYR A 96 6.78 -5.56 24.92
CA TYR A 96 7.20 -5.18 26.27
C TYR A 96 6.05 -5.21 27.27
N GLY A 97 4.88 -4.66 26.92
CA GLY A 97 3.70 -4.65 27.78
C GLY A 97 3.13 -6.05 28.06
N LEU A 98 3.14 -6.94 27.06
CA LEU A 98 2.77 -8.34 27.27
C LEU A 98 3.75 -9.06 28.20
N GLY A 99 5.05 -8.77 28.08
CA GLY A 99 6.08 -9.28 28.98
C GLY A 99 5.86 -8.82 30.43
N SER A 100 5.54 -7.55 30.67
CA SER A 100 5.32 -7.04 32.02
C SER A 100 4.06 -7.60 32.71
N LEU A 101 3.09 -8.08 31.94
CA LEU A 101 1.88 -8.76 32.45
C LEU A 101 2.09 -10.25 32.74
N GLY A 102 3.32 -10.78 32.59
CA GLY A 102 3.60 -12.21 32.72
C GLY A 102 2.96 -13.05 31.61
N MET A 103 2.48 -12.40 30.54
CA MET A 103 1.99 -13.04 29.31
C MET A 103 3.12 -13.31 28.32
N SER A 104 4.38 -13.17 28.75
CA SER A 104 5.51 -13.68 27.98
C SER A 104 5.39 -15.21 27.90
N PRO A 105 5.56 -15.81 26.71
CA PRO A 105 5.67 -17.26 26.60
C PRO A 105 6.79 -17.70 27.55
N ASP A 106 6.42 -18.44 28.59
CA ASP A 106 7.36 -19.00 29.55
C ASP A 106 8.15 -20.07 28.81
N ALA A 107 9.30 -19.64 28.28
CA ALA A 107 10.20 -20.42 27.42
C ALA A 107 10.39 -21.83 27.98
N GLU A 108 10.54 -21.91 29.30
CA GLU A 108 10.82 -23.12 30.04
C GLU A 108 9.60 -24.05 30.18
N ARG A 109 8.39 -23.51 30.36
CA ARG A 109 7.15 -24.31 30.38
C ARG A 109 6.77 -24.84 29.01
N LEU A 110 6.99 -24.05 27.95
CA LEU A 110 6.68 -24.44 26.58
C LEU A 110 7.70 -25.45 26.02
N ALA A 111 8.99 -25.29 26.32
CA ALA A 111 10.03 -26.26 25.95
C ALA A 111 9.79 -27.65 26.53
N ARG A 112 9.16 -27.74 27.72
CA ARG A 112 8.77 -29.02 28.33
C ARG A 112 7.47 -29.63 27.78
N ALA A 113 6.64 -28.83 27.11
CA ALA A 113 5.32 -29.25 26.64
C ALA A 113 5.29 -29.74 25.18
N ILE A 114 6.35 -29.48 24.40
CA ILE A 114 6.46 -29.90 23.01
C ILE A 114 7.37 -31.13 22.94
N PRO A 115 6.82 -32.35 22.76
CA PRO A 115 7.65 -33.53 22.52
C PRO A 115 8.24 -33.43 21.12
N VAL A 116 9.53 -33.07 21.04
CA VAL A 116 10.27 -33.14 19.78
C VAL A 116 10.70 -34.60 19.60
N GLU A 117 10.01 -35.35 18.73
CA GLU A 117 10.43 -36.71 18.36
C GLU A 117 11.90 -36.70 17.90
N GLY A 118 12.76 -37.41 18.63
CA GLY A 118 14.22 -37.48 18.37
C GLY A 118 15.10 -36.60 19.25
N ALA A 119 14.55 -35.76 20.13
CA ALA A 119 15.36 -34.89 21.01
C ALA A 119 15.83 -35.55 22.31
N GLU A 120 15.36 -36.76 22.63
CA GLU A 120 15.78 -37.49 23.85
C GLU A 120 17.28 -37.86 23.86
N GLN A 121 17.94 -37.89 22.69
CA GLN A 121 19.37 -38.21 22.58
C GLN A 121 20.29 -36.98 22.54
N LEU A 122 19.77 -35.76 22.40
CA LEU A 122 20.58 -34.56 22.17
C LEU A 122 20.44 -33.46 23.23
N LEU A 123 19.46 -33.56 24.14
CA LEU A 123 19.23 -32.48 25.11
C LEU A 123 20.04 -32.68 26.39
N ASN A 124 21.24 -32.11 26.43
CA ASN A 124 21.84 -31.71 27.69
C ASN A 124 20.99 -30.57 28.28
N ARG A 125 20.98 -30.41 29.61
CA ARG A 125 20.14 -29.40 30.29
C ARG A 125 20.36 -27.96 29.79
N ASP A 126 21.54 -27.68 29.22
CA ASP A 126 21.92 -26.39 28.62
C ASP A 126 21.33 -26.17 27.20
N ASP A 127 20.92 -27.23 26.50
CA ASP A 127 20.35 -27.14 25.15
C ASP A 127 18.85 -26.78 25.16
N GLY A 128 18.15 -27.08 26.27
CA GLY A 128 16.74 -26.74 26.46
C GLY A 128 16.48 -25.23 26.47
N GLU A 129 17.39 -24.44 27.06
CA GLU A 129 17.32 -22.98 27.05
C GLU A 129 17.53 -22.41 25.64
N THR A 130 18.45 -23.01 24.88
CA THR A 130 18.74 -22.63 23.49
C THR A 130 17.55 -22.88 22.57
N VAL A 131 16.91 -24.06 22.69
CA VAL A 131 15.70 -24.40 21.92
C VAL A 131 14.54 -23.46 22.29
N ALA A 132 14.38 -23.14 23.57
CA ALA A 132 13.35 -22.22 24.04
C ALA A 132 13.55 -20.79 23.52
N MET A 133 14.81 -20.29 23.48
CA MET A 133 15.12 -18.99 22.87
C MET A 133 14.84 -18.95 21.38
N LEU A 134 15.20 -20.00 20.63
CA LEU A 134 14.94 -20.09 19.18
C LEU A 134 13.43 -20.03 18.89
N TRP A 135 12.62 -20.76 19.66
CA TRP A 135 11.17 -20.76 19.47
C TRP A 135 10.50 -19.44 19.85
N ILE A 136 10.96 -18.77 20.92
CA ILE A 136 10.46 -17.42 21.28
C ILE A 136 10.82 -16.41 20.19
N SER A 137 12.04 -16.48 19.65
CA SER A 137 12.45 -15.66 18.51
C SER A 137 11.54 -15.88 17.31
N ASP A 138 11.17 -17.14 17.01
CA ASP A 138 10.27 -17.49 15.92
C ASP A 138 8.84 -17.00 16.14
N MET A 139 8.29 -17.15 17.35
CA MET A 139 6.96 -16.63 17.70
C MET A 139 6.89 -15.10 17.64
N LEU A 140 7.94 -14.40 18.09
CA LEU A 140 8.04 -12.96 17.96
C LEU A 140 8.13 -12.56 16.48
N LEU A 141 8.94 -13.26 15.67
CA LEU A 141 9.03 -13.04 14.23
C LEU A 141 7.68 -13.17 13.54
N ILE A 142 6.90 -14.20 13.92
CA ILE A 142 5.52 -14.41 13.44
C ILE A 142 4.63 -13.22 13.84
N GLY A 143 4.70 -12.77 15.09
CA GLY A 143 3.96 -11.59 15.57
C GLY A 143 4.31 -10.32 14.81
N TYR A 144 5.61 -10.07 14.56
CA TYR A 144 6.08 -8.96 13.74
C TYR A 144 5.58 -9.05 12.30
N TYR A 145 5.60 -10.25 11.71
CA TYR A 145 5.11 -10.50 10.36
C TYR A 145 3.60 -10.20 10.24
N PHE A 146 2.77 -10.73 11.13
CA PHE A 146 1.33 -10.48 11.11
C PHE A 146 0.97 -9.04 11.46
N GLY A 147 1.70 -8.41 12.38
CA GLY A 147 1.55 -6.99 12.68
C GLY A 147 1.83 -6.12 11.45
N LEU A 148 2.92 -6.41 10.75
CA LEU A 148 3.28 -5.73 9.51
C LEU A 148 2.25 -5.97 8.40
N LEU A 149 1.78 -7.22 8.24
CA LEU A 149 0.74 -7.59 7.29
C LEU A 149 -0.57 -6.85 7.58
N PHE A 150 -0.95 -6.71 8.85
CA PHE A 150 -2.16 -5.97 9.24
C PHE A 150 -2.06 -4.50 8.84
N VAL A 151 -0.91 -3.86 9.11
CA VAL A 151 -0.68 -2.46 8.69
C VAL A 151 -0.73 -2.33 7.17
N TRP A 152 -0.11 -3.26 6.44
CA TRP A 152 -0.18 -3.29 4.98
C TRP A 152 -1.63 -3.40 4.48
N MET A 153 -2.40 -4.35 5.03
CA MET A 153 -3.81 -4.54 4.67
C MET A 153 -4.66 -3.31 4.97
N ALA A 154 -4.42 -2.63 6.10
CA ALA A 154 -5.13 -1.39 6.44
C ALA A 154 -4.83 -0.27 5.42
N ILE A 155 -3.55 -0.09 5.04
CA ILE A 155 -3.14 0.90 4.04
C ILE A 155 -3.77 0.60 2.68
N VAL A 156 -3.71 -0.66 2.23
CA VAL A 156 -4.32 -1.09 0.96
C VAL A 156 -5.83 -0.88 0.99
N ALA A 157 -6.51 -1.24 2.08
CA ALA A 157 -7.95 -1.05 2.22
C ALA A 157 -8.34 0.43 2.11
N VAL A 158 -7.61 1.32 2.76
CA VAL A 158 -7.83 2.78 2.66
C VAL A 158 -7.57 3.28 1.24
N ALA A 159 -6.47 2.86 0.62
CA ALA A 159 -6.11 3.24 -0.74
C ALA A 159 -7.17 2.78 -1.76
N MET A 160 -7.60 1.51 -1.68
CA MET A 160 -8.62 0.94 -2.56
C MET A 160 -9.99 1.58 -2.35
N ARG A 161 -10.41 1.79 -1.09
CA ARG A 161 -11.66 2.51 -0.78
C ARG A 161 -11.67 3.89 -1.44
N ARG A 162 -10.57 4.63 -1.34
CA ARG A 162 -10.44 5.96 -1.95
C ARG A 162 -10.38 5.90 -3.48
N TYR A 163 -9.70 4.89 -4.05
CA TYR A 163 -9.64 4.65 -5.48
C TYR A 163 -11.02 4.40 -6.09
N HIS A 164 -11.81 3.53 -5.46
CA HIS A 164 -13.18 3.21 -5.90
C HIS A 164 -14.16 4.36 -5.68
N ALA A 165 -14.08 5.06 -4.54
CA ALA A 165 -14.97 6.18 -4.24
C ALA A 165 -14.78 7.40 -5.17
N ARG A 166 -13.63 7.51 -5.84
CA ARG A 166 -13.29 8.63 -6.73
C ARG A 166 -13.22 8.23 -8.19
N ARG A 167 -13.86 7.11 -8.57
CA ARG A 167 -13.93 6.66 -9.97
C ARG A 167 -14.86 7.60 -10.74
N PRO A 168 -14.35 8.36 -11.73
CA PRO A 168 -15.21 9.09 -12.64
C PRO A 168 -16.03 8.09 -13.45
N GLY A 169 -17.24 8.49 -13.80
CA GLY A 169 -18.15 7.73 -14.65
C GLY A 169 -17.67 7.63 -16.09
N TYR A 170 -18.56 7.23 -16.97
CA TYR A 170 -18.29 7.32 -18.41
C TYR A 170 -18.21 8.78 -18.84
N LEU A 171 -17.49 9.05 -19.95
CA LEU A 171 -17.29 10.42 -20.44
C LEU A 171 -18.63 11.16 -20.62
N GLU A 172 -19.64 10.51 -21.19
CA GLU A 172 -20.96 11.09 -21.42
C GLU A 172 -21.69 11.46 -20.12
N GLU A 173 -21.60 10.61 -19.10
CA GLU A 173 -22.19 10.87 -17.77
C GLU A 173 -21.52 12.07 -17.10
N GLU A 174 -20.19 12.12 -17.15
CA GLU A 174 -19.42 13.23 -16.58
C GLU A 174 -19.67 14.55 -17.33
N LEU A 175 -19.82 14.51 -18.65
CA LEU A 175 -20.22 15.66 -19.44
C LEU A 175 -21.66 16.09 -19.15
N ALA A 176 -22.57 15.16 -18.85
CA ALA A 176 -23.94 15.50 -18.42
C ALA A 176 -23.96 16.19 -17.05
N ILE A 177 -23.14 15.74 -16.10
CA ILE A 177 -22.99 16.36 -14.78
C ILE A 177 -22.41 17.79 -14.90
N GLU A 178 -21.39 17.99 -15.75
CA GLU A 178 -20.73 19.30 -15.89
C GLU A 178 -21.61 20.33 -16.65
N ARG A 179 -22.63 19.85 -17.39
CA ARG A 179 -23.60 20.70 -18.11
C ARG A 179 -24.81 21.10 -17.25
N ALA A 180 -25.10 20.36 -16.19
CA ALA A 180 -26.23 20.60 -15.28
C ALA A 180 -25.92 21.73 -14.30
#